data_AF-A0A1I6PW97-F1
#
_entry.id   AF-A0A1I6PW97-F1
#
_cell.length_a   1.000
_cell.length_b   1.000
_cell.length_c   1.000
_cell.angle_alpha   90.00
_cell.angle_beta   90.00
_cell.angle_gamma   90.00
#
_symmetry.space_group_name_H-M   'P 1'
#
loop_
_entity.id
_entity.type
_entity.pdbx_description
1 polymer ?
#
loop_
_entity_poly.entity_id
_entity_poly.type
_entity_poly.pdbx_seq_one_letter_code
_entity_poly.pdbx_strand_id
1 'polypeptide(L)'
;MSYEIAEAMLKRRGVSVESIAKIVYDLQKKFHPELKEEECITSVRAVLAKREVQYTLYTGVALDELAEQNLLPQPLQALMEADEPLYGVDETLALGITSVYGMIGLTSFGYLDKEKTGIIKSLNDKTAGIHVFLDDLVAGVAAAASARIAHQNTNAKIYPL
;
A
#
# COMPACT_ATOMS: atom_id res chain seq x y z
N MET A 1 0.46 19.36 -2.76
CA MET A 1 1.58 18.62 -3.35
C MET A 1 1.01 17.69 -4.38
N SER A 2 1.71 17.51 -5.49
CA SER A 2 1.25 16.72 -6.62
C SER A 2 1.53 15.22 -6.32
N TYR A 3 0.58 14.32 -6.61
CA TYR A 3 0.71 12.85 -6.40
C TYR A 3 1.33 12.13 -7.59
N GLU A 4 1.50 12.84 -8.70
CA GLU A 4 1.87 12.34 -10.02
C GLU A 4 3.25 11.65 -10.02
N ILE A 5 4.19 12.11 -9.20
CA ILE A 5 5.52 11.48 -9.09
C ILE A 5 5.40 10.10 -8.45
N ALA A 6 4.64 9.98 -7.36
CA ALA A 6 4.40 8.70 -6.69
C ALA A 6 3.58 7.75 -7.57
N GLU A 7 2.57 8.26 -8.28
CA GLU A 7 1.80 7.47 -9.25
C GLU A 7 2.67 6.99 -10.42
N ALA A 8 3.55 7.84 -10.96
CA ALA A 8 4.50 7.43 -12.00
C ALA A 8 5.51 6.39 -11.50
N MET A 9 5.96 6.51 -10.24
CA MET A 9 6.83 5.53 -9.58
C MET A 9 6.15 4.17 -9.41
N LEU A 10 4.90 4.12 -8.96
CA LEU A 10 4.15 2.87 -8.87
C LEU A 10 3.96 2.26 -10.27
N LYS A 11 3.61 3.09 -11.25
CA LYS A 11 3.38 2.66 -12.64
C LYS A 11 4.62 2.03 -13.28
N ARG A 12 5.82 2.58 -13.05
CA ARG A 12 7.07 1.98 -13.57
C ARG A 12 7.38 0.63 -12.94
N ARG A 13 6.88 0.35 -11.74
CA ARG A 13 6.97 -0.96 -11.07
C ARG A 13 5.76 -1.85 -11.35
N GLY A 14 4.94 -1.52 -12.36
CA GLY A 14 3.80 -2.35 -12.79
C GLY A 14 2.53 -2.18 -11.96
N VAL A 15 2.48 -1.21 -11.03
CA VAL A 15 1.33 -0.97 -10.16
C VAL A 15 0.54 0.26 -10.64
N SER A 16 -0.72 0.06 -11.00
CA SER A 16 -1.63 1.16 -11.38
C SER A 16 -2.50 1.58 -10.20
N VAL A 17 -2.92 2.85 -10.15
CA VAL A 17 -3.86 3.33 -9.12
C VAL A 17 -5.16 2.55 -9.16
N GLU A 18 -5.63 2.17 -10.35
CA GLU A 18 -6.82 1.38 -10.58
C GLU A 18 -6.70 -0.01 -9.94
N SER A 19 -5.52 -0.64 -10.02
CA SER A 19 -5.28 -1.94 -9.38
C SER A 19 -5.32 -1.88 -7.85
N ILE A 20 -4.84 -0.77 -7.26
CA ILE A 20 -4.94 -0.51 -5.81
C ILE A 20 -6.41 -0.21 -5.45
N ALA A 21 -7.09 0.61 -6.23
CA ALA A 21 -8.48 0.98 -6.01
C ALA A 21 -9.42 -0.23 -6.04
N LYS A 22 -9.12 -1.25 -6.85
CA LYS A 22 -9.86 -2.53 -6.84
C LYS A 22 -9.78 -3.24 -5.49
N ILE A 23 -8.60 -3.28 -4.86
CA ILE A 23 -8.44 -3.84 -3.51
C ILE A 23 -9.27 -3.04 -2.51
N VAL A 24 -9.23 -1.70 -2.59
CA VAL A 24 -10.01 -0.81 -1.74
C VAL A 24 -11.52 -1.08 -1.89
N TYR A 25 -11.98 -1.25 -3.13
CA TYR A 25 -13.36 -1.58 -3.44
C TYR A 25 -13.77 -2.90 -2.81
N ASP A 26 -12.98 -3.96 -2.97
CA ASP A 26 -13.27 -5.28 -2.42
C ASP A 26 -13.33 -5.28 -0.89
N LEU A 27 -12.47 -4.49 -0.23
CA LEU A 27 -12.50 -4.28 1.22
C LEU A 27 -13.79 -3.58 1.68
N GLN A 28 -14.23 -2.55 0.94
CA GLN A 28 -15.29 -1.64 1.40
C GLN A 28 -16.68 -2.00 0.90
N LYS A 29 -16.83 -2.73 -0.22
CA LYS A 29 -18.12 -3.00 -0.87
C LYS A 29 -19.12 -3.71 0.05
N LYS A 30 -18.64 -4.56 0.96
CA LYS A 30 -19.47 -5.28 1.95
C LYS A 30 -20.09 -4.33 2.98
N PHE A 31 -19.46 -3.19 3.25
CA PHE A 31 -19.92 -2.19 4.22
C PHE A 31 -20.63 -1.01 3.54
N HIS A 32 -20.27 -0.72 2.28
CA HIS A 32 -20.81 0.36 1.46
C HIS A 32 -21.30 -0.18 0.11
N PRO A 33 -22.53 -0.74 0.03
CA PRO A 33 -23.04 -1.33 -1.21
C PRO A 33 -23.15 -0.34 -2.38
N GLU A 34 -23.28 0.96 -2.10
CA GLU A 34 -23.37 2.02 -3.12
C GLU A 34 -22.00 2.56 -3.57
N LEU A 35 -20.91 2.08 -2.98
CA LEU A 35 -19.55 2.53 -3.30
C LEU A 35 -19.24 2.29 -4.78
N LYS A 36 -18.68 3.31 -5.42
CA LYS A 36 -18.20 3.29 -6.80
C LYS A 36 -16.67 3.16 -6.87
N GLU A 37 -16.17 2.60 -7.96
CA GLU A 37 -14.73 2.43 -8.17
C GLU A 37 -14.00 3.78 -8.28
N GLU A 38 -14.63 4.80 -8.86
CA GLU A 38 -14.05 6.14 -9.00
C GLU A 38 -13.80 6.80 -7.63
N GLU A 39 -14.62 6.50 -6.63
CA GLU A 39 -14.41 6.96 -5.25
C GLU A 39 -13.18 6.30 -4.63
N CYS A 40 -12.94 5.02 -4.95
CA CYS A 40 -11.75 4.29 -4.52
C CYS A 40 -10.49 4.88 -5.15
N ILE A 41 -10.51 5.15 -6.46
CA ILE A 41 -9.41 5.82 -7.18
C ILE A 41 -9.11 7.20 -6.56
N THR A 42 -10.15 7.97 -6.28
CA THR A 42 -10.03 9.29 -5.64
C THR A 42 -9.41 9.17 -4.26
N SER A 43 -9.79 8.15 -3.48
CA SER A 43 -9.23 7.89 -2.15
C SER A 43 -7.75 7.50 -2.24
N VAL A 44 -7.37 6.62 -3.16
CA VAL A 44 -5.96 6.22 -3.38
C VAL A 44 -5.12 7.44 -3.75
N ARG A 45 -5.55 8.28 -4.70
CA ARG A 45 -4.81 9.51 -5.06
C ARG A 45 -4.70 10.48 -3.88
N ALA A 46 -5.72 10.59 -3.04
CA ALA A 46 -5.68 11.42 -1.85
C ALA A 46 -4.64 10.93 -0.82
N VAL A 47 -4.47 9.61 -0.68
CA VAL A 47 -3.41 8.99 0.14
C VAL A 47 -2.03 9.28 -0.48
N LEU A 48 -1.87 9.07 -1.79
CA LEU A 48 -0.61 9.35 -2.51
C LEU A 48 -0.21 10.83 -2.49
N ALA A 49 -1.15 11.75 -2.26
CA ALA A 49 -0.87 13.18 -2.14
C ALA A 49 -0.24 13.57 -0.77
N LYS A 50 -0.15 12.63 0.19
CA LYS A 50 0.44 12.87 1.50
C LYS A 50 1.96 12.71 1.45
N ARG A 51 2.68 13.70 1.97
CA ARG A 51 4.16 13.70 2.02
C ARG A 51 4.75 12.45 2.66
N GLU A 52 4.21 12.07 3.82
CA GLU A 52 4.70 10.90 4.55
C GLU A 52 4.59 9.64 3.69
N VAL A 53 3.43 9.43 3.05
CA VAL A 53 3.23 8.33 2.10
C VAL A 53 4.22 8.39 0.93
N GLN A 54 4.44 9.57 0.35
CA GLN A 54 5.39 9.72 -0.75
C GLN A 54 6.81 9.37 -0.35
N TYR A 55 7.28 9.86 0.80
CA TYR A 55 8.62 9.57 1.29
C TYR A 55 8.80 8.08 1.58
N THR A 56 7.82 7.46 2.20
CA THR A 56 7.80 6.01 2.43
C THR A 56 7.90 5.24 1.11
N LEU A 57 7.08 5.59 0.11
CA LEU A 57 7.12 4.98 -1.22
C LEU A 57 8.50 5.14 -1.88
N TYR A 58 9.05 6.35 -1.86
CA TYR A 58 10.33 6.64 -2.49
C TYR A 58 11.46 5.82 -1.87
N THR A 59 11.46 5.68 -0.54
CA THR A 59 12.47 4.90 0.17
C THR A 59 12.37 3.41 -0.14
N GLY A 60 11.19 2.80 0.02
CA GLY A 60 11.07 1.35 -0.19
C GLY A 60 11.27 0.93 -1.64
N VAL A 61 10.71 1.69 -2.60
CA VAL A 61 10.92 1.42 -4.03
C VAL A 61 12.39 1.53 -4.42
N ALA A 62 13.14 2.48 -3.85
CA ALA A 62 14.57 2.60 -4.12
C ALA A 62 15.36 1.41 -3.54
N LEU A 63 15.00 0.89 -2.37
CA LEU A 63 15.66 -0.28 -1.78
C LEU A 63 15.44 -1.53 -2.63
N ASP A 64 14.22 -1.74 -3.12
CA ASP A 64 13.91 -2.80 -4.08
C ASP A 64 14.76 -2.65 -5.37
N GLU A 65 14.79 -1.46 -5.97
CA GLU A 65 15.55 -1.20 -7.20
C GLU A 65 17.07 -1.38 -7.01
N LEU A 66 17.60 -1.03 -5.83
CA LEU A 66 19.02 -1.23 -5.50
C LEU A 66 19.34 -2.71 -5.27
N ALA A 67 18.41 -3.47 -4.67
CA ALA A 67 18.54 -4.92 -4.53
C ALA A 67 18.57 -5.59 -5.91
N GLU A 68 17.67 -5.21 -6.83
CA GLU A 68 17.65 -5.73 -8.21
C GLU A 68 18.98 -5.48 -8.94
N GLN A 69 19.64 -4.35 -8.64
CA GLN A 69 20.93 -3.97 -9.23
C GLN A 69 22.14 -4.56 -8.51
N ASN A 70 21.96 -5.37 -7.45
CA ASN A 70 23.04 -5.92 -6.62
C ASN A 70 23.93 -4.83 -5.98
N LEU A 71 23.35 -3.69 -5.62
CA LEU A 71 24.07 -2.54 -5.07
C LEU A 71 23.97 -2.43 -3.55
N LEU A 72 23.24 -3.34 -2.88
CA LEU A 72 23.14 -3.35 -1.43
C LEU A 72 24.35 -4.06 -0.80
N PRO A 73 24.79 -3.62 0.40
CA PRO A 73 25.82 -4.33 1.13
C PRO A 73 25.31 -5.68 1.65
N GLN A 74 26.21 -6.63 1.84
CA GLN A 74 25.89 -7.84 2.60
C GLN A 74 25.80 -7.52 4.11
N PRO A 75 24.89 -8.16 4.87
CA PRO A 75 23.99 -9.24 4.46
C PRO A 75 22.66 -8.79 3.84
N LEU A 76 22.39 -7.48 3.76
CA LEU A 76 21.08 -6.95 3.33
C LEU A 76 20.71 -7.41 1.92
N GLN A 77 21.66 -7.43 0.99
CA GLN A 77 21.42 -7.93 -0.37
C GLN A 77 20.84 -9.35 -0.38
N ALA A 78 21.44 -10.27 0.37
CA ALA A 78 20.95 -11.65 0.44
C ALA A 78 19.57 -11.76 1.11
N LEU A 79 19.30 -10.94 2.13
CA LEU A 79 17.97 -10.89 2.78
C LEU A 79 16.88 -10.44 1.79
N MET A 80 17.18 -9.41 0.99
CA MET A 80 16.27 -8.87 -0.01
C MET A 80 16.01 -9.85 -1.16
N GLU A 81 17.05 -10.52 -1.65
CA GLU A 81 16.91 -11.55 -2.70
C GLU A 81 16.12 -12.77 -2.23
N ALA A 82 16.32 -13.16 -0.97
CA ALA A 82 15.61 -14.27 -0.37
C ALA A 82 14.16 -13.91 -0.03
N ASP A 83 13.86 -12.61 0.18
CA ASP A 83 12.63 -12.12 0.80
C ASP A 83 12.45 -12.83 2.15
N GLU A 84 13.44 -12.62 3.02
CA GLU A 84 13.59 -13.33 4.29
C GLU A 84 12.34 -13.11 5.18
N PRO A 85 11.56 -14.15 5.53
CA PRO A 85 10.32 -13.98 6.29
C PRO A 85 10.47 -13.37 7.70
N LEU A 86 11.69 -13.28 8.23
CA LEU A 86 11.99 -12.63 9.51
C LEU A 86 12.49 -11.19 9.35
N TYR A 87 12.67 -10.70 8.13
CA TYR A 87 12.97 -9.31 7.82
C TYR A 87 11.66 -8.53 7.82
N GLY A 88 11.44 -7.70 8.84
CA GLY A 88 10.16 -7.00 9.05
C GLY A 88 10.22 -5.47 8.85
N VAL A 89 11.18 -5.00 8.06
CA VAL A 89 11.50 -3.56 7.95
C VAL A 89 10.58 -2.88 6.93
N ASP A 90 10.26 -3.60 5.87
CA ASP A 90 9.20 -3.39 4.88
C ASP A 90 7.83 -3.13 5.52
N GLU A 91 7.32 -4.02 6.38
CA GLU A 91 6.04 -3.77 7.05
C GLU A 91 6.16 -2.59 8.01
N THR A 92 7.29 -2.46 8.72
CA THR A 92 7.55 -1.30 9.60
C THR A 92 7.47 0.01 8.82
N LEU A 93 7.96 0.03 7.58
CA LEU A 93 7.90 1.18 6.70
C LEU A 93 6.45 1.41 6.21
N ALA A 94 5.72 0.35 5.86
CA ALA A 94 4.31 0.41 5.48
C ALA A 94 3.38 0.89 6.63
N LEU A 95 3.75 0.66 7.89
CA LEU A 95 3.06 1.25 9.05
C LEU A 95 3.05 2.79 9.01
N GLY A 96 4.08 3.40 8.41
CA GLY A 96 4.12 4.85 8.21
C GLY A 96 2.96 5.36 7.33
N ILE A 97 2.54 4.58 6.33
CA ILE A 97 1.41 4.92 5.45
C ILE A 97 0.08 4.77 6.20
N THR A 98 -0.09 3.64 6.90
CA THR A 98 -1.35 3.34 7.57
C THR A 98 -1.62 4.27 8.74
N SER A 99 -0.58 4.71 9.44
CA SER A 99 -0.67 5.66 10.56
C SER A 99 -1.30 7.00 10.18
N VAL A 100 -1.19 7.42 8.92
CA VAL A 100 -1.82 8.67 8.41
C VAL A 100 -3.36 8.62 8.52
N TYR A 101 -3.95 7.42 8.51
CA TYR A 101 -5.40 7.20 8.56
C TYR A 101 -5.83 6.32 9.75
N GLY A 102 -4.98 6.20 10.77
CA GLY A 102 -5.29 5.60 12.05
C GLY A 102 -5.47 4.08 12.07
N MET A 103 -5.97 3.57 13.19
CA MET A 103 -5.98 2.13 13.51
C MET A 103 -6.85 1.27 12.57
N ILE A 104 -7.87 1.85 11.93
CA ILE A 104 -8.67 1.14 10.93
C ILE A 104 -7.78 0.74 9.75
N GLY A 105 -6.89 1.65 9.33
CA GLY A 105 -5.89 1.38 8.30
C GLY A 105 -4.95 0.25 8.73
N LEU A 106 -4.45 0.29 9.97
CA LEU A 106 -3.56 -0.76 10.49
C LEU A 106 -4.20 -2.16 10.42
N THR A 107 -5.46 -2.30 10.86
CA THR A 107 -6.15 -3.59 10.83
C THR A 107 -6.37 -4.11 9.40
N SER A 108 -6.67 -3.21 8.46
CA SER A 108 -6.83 -3.57 7.05
C SER A 108 -5.50 -3.97 6.41
N PHE A 109 -4.41 -3.31 6.78
CA PHE A 109 -3.06 -3.64 6.31
C PHE A 109 -2.65 -5.05 6.72
N GLY A 110 -2.76 -5.41 8.00
CA GLY A 110 -2.41 -6.76 8.45
C GLY A 110 -3.25 -7.86 7.79
N TYR A 111 -4.50 -7.56 7.42
CA TYR A 111 -5.31 -8.48 6.61
C TYR A 111 -4.78 -8.61 5.17
N LEU A 112 -4.47 -7.48 4.52
CA LEU A 112 -3.99 -7.47 3.13
C LEU A 112 -2.60 -8.12 2.98
N ASP A 113 -1.71 -7.85 3.93
CA ASP A 113 -0.40 -8.45 4.00
C ASP A 113 -0.51 -9.98 4.12
N LYS A 114 -1.37 -10.48 5.00
CA LYS A 114 -1.55 -11.93 5.14
C LYS A 114 -2.19 -12.59 3.92
N GLU A 115 -3.23 -11.99 3.35
CA GLU A 115 -4.02 -12.63 2.28
C GLU A 115 -3.40 -12.43 0.87
N LYS A 116 -2.52 -11.43 0.71
CA LYS A 116 -1.88 -11.00 -0.55
C LYS A 116 -2.85 -11.11 -1.75
N THR A 117 -3.81 -10.18 -1.85
CA THR A 117 -4.86 -10.20 -2.90
C THR A 117 -4.64 -9.19 -4.01
N GLY A 118 -5.30 -9.40 -5.17
CA GLY A 118 -5.21 -8.47 -6.30
C GLY A 118 -3.78 -8.29 -6.81
N ILE A 119 -3.35 -7.03 -6.99
CA ILE A 119 -2.01 -6.72 -7.47
C ILE A 119 -0.91 -7.11 -6.48
N ILE A 120 -1.20 -7.14 -5.17
CA ILE A 120 -0.24 -7.57 -4.13
C ILE A 120 0.18 -9.02 -4.37
N LYS A 121 -0.78 -9.88 -4.77
CA LYS A 121 -0.49 -11.27 -5.13
C LYS A 121 0.54 -11.36 -6.25
N SER A 122 0.31 -10.59 -7.31
CA SER A 122 1.18 -10.60 -8.49
C SER A 122 2.60 -10.11 -8.16
N LEU A 123 2.73 -9.16 -7.23
CA LEU A 123 4.04 -8.68 -6.76
C LEU A 123 4.77 -9.76 -5.95
N ASN A 124 4.04 -10.48 -5.10
CA ASN A 124 4.58 -11.55 -4.25
C ASN A 124 5.00 -12.81 -5.04
N ASP A 125 4.51 -13.01 -6.26
CA ASP A 125 4.85 -14.18 -7.09
C ASP A 125 6.31 -14.15 -7.63
N LYS A 126 7.12 -13.12 -7.30
CA LYS A 126 8.57 -12.96 -7.63
C LYS A 126 8.95 -13.17 -9.11
N THR A 127 7.98 -13.10 -10.01
CA THR A 127 8.20 -13.38 -11.44
C THR A 127 8.86 -12.23 -12.20
N ALA A 128 8.90 -11.02 -11.64
CA ALA A 128 9.23 -9.80 -12.38
C ALA A 128 10.06 -8.75 -11.60
N GLY A 129 10.86 -9.14 -10.60
CA GLY A 129 11.72 -8.21 -9.86
C GLY A 129 11.80 -8.53 -8.37
N ILE A 130 12.47 -7.65 -7.62
CA ILE A 130 12.49 -7.70 -6.14
C ILE A 130 11.44 -6.69 -5.66
N HIS A 131 10.47 -7.20 -4.90
CA HIS A 131 9.30 -6.44 -4.43
C HIS A 131 9.09 -6.64 -2.92
N VAL A 132 10.18 -6.68 -2.15
CA VAL A 132 10.14 -6.87 -0.69
C VAL A 132 9.45 -5.68 -0.03
N PHE A 133 9.73 -4.45 -0.48
CA PHE A 133 9.01 -3.28 0.05
C PHE A 133 7.70 -3.02 -0.71
N LEU A 134 7.70 -3.18 -2.03
CA LEU A 134 6.62 -2.66 -2.86
C LEU A 134 5.26 -3.28 -2.56
N ASP A 135 5.16 -4.56 -2.28
CA ASP A 135 3.90 -5.24 -2.03
C ASP A 135 3.23 -4.75 -0.73
N ASP A 136 4.01 -4.57 0.34
CA ASP A 136 3.56 -4.02 1.63
C ASP A 136 3.26 -2.54 1.56
N LEU A 137 4.03 -1.77 0.78
CA LEU A 137 3.72 -0.37 0.53
C LEU A 137 2.37 -0.23 -0.21
N VAL A 138 2.10 -1.10 -1.19
CA VAL A 138 0.82 -1.13 -1.91
C VAL A 138 -0.31 -1.56 -0.98
N ALA A 139 -0.09 -2.56 -0.12
CA ALA A 139 -1.03 -2.95 0.93
C ALA A 139 -1.33 -1.78 1.88
N GLY A 140 -0.30 -1.04 2.30
CA GLY A 140 -0.41 0.14 3.15
C GLY A 140 -1.25 1.24 2.51
N VAL A 141 -1.02 1.55 1.22
CA VAL A 141 -1.81 2.56 0.48
C VAL A 141 -3.26 2.12 0.35
N ALA A 142 -3.53 0.86 -0.01
CA ALA A 142 -4.89 0.32 -0.09
C ALA A 142 -5.60 0.39 1.27
N ALA A 143 -4.93 -0.01 2.34
CA ALA A 143 -5.45 0.02 3.69
C ALA A 143 -5.77 1.46 4.17
N ALA A 144 -4.87 2.41 3.92
CA ALA A 144 -5.08 3.83 4.21
C ALA A 144 -6.26 4.41 3.41
N ALA A 145 -6.38 4.08 2.12
CA ALA A 145 -7.46 4.55 1.26
C ALA A 145 -8.81 3.96 1.68
N SER A 146 -8.83 2.69 2.09
CA SER A 146 -9.97 1.99 2.68
C SER A 146 -10.42 2.66 3.99
N ALA A 147 -9.48 2.96 4.91
CA ALA A 147 -9.77 3.65 6.16
C ALA A 147 -10.33 5.07 5.92
N ARG A 148 -9.77 5.80 4.95
CA ARG A 148 -10.29 7.12 4.55
C ARG A 148 -11.76 7.06 4.13
N ILE A 149 -12.16 6.06 3.33
CA ILE A 149 -13.55 5.85 2.93
C ILE A 149 -14.43 5.53 4.14
N ALA A 150 -13.96 4.63 5.02
CA ALA A 150 -14.69 4.28 6.24
C ALA A 150 -14.96 5.49 7.14
N HIS A 151 -13.99 6.40 7.30
CA HIS A 151 -14.16 7.64 8.07
C HIS A 151 -15.12 8.65 7.42
N GLN A 152 -15.36 8.54 6.10
CA GLN A 152 -16.30 9.39 5.38
C GLN A 152 -17.73 8.83 5.35
N ASN A 153 -17.96 7.64 5.93
CA ASN A 153 -19.27 7.03 5.97
C ASN A 153 -20.24 7.82 6.86
N THR A 154 -21.25 8.40 6.24
CA THR A 154 -22.31 9.20 6.89
C THR A 154 -23.32 8.35 7.68
N ASN A 155 -23.33 7.03 7.50
CA ASN A 155 -24.18 6.11 8.27
C ASN A 155 -23.60 5.75 9.65
N ALA A 156 -22.44 6.31 10.03
CA ALA A 156 -21.89 6.14 11.37
C ALA A 156 -22.90 6.64 12.41
N LYS A 157 -23.09 5.86 13.49
CA LYS A 157 -24.00 6.23 14.58
C LYS A 157 -23.52 7.53 15.23
N ILE A 158 -24.43 8.49 15.32
CA ILE A 158 -24.24 9.70 16.12
C ILE A 158 -24.65 9.36 17.55
N TYR A 159 -23.69 9.47 18.48
CA TYR A 159 -23.95 9.25 19.90
C TYR A 159 -24.38 10.57 20.56
N PRO A 160 -25.34 10.55 21.50
CA PRO A 160 -25.69 11.75 22.26
C PRO A 160 -24.48 12.23 23.06
N LEU A 161 -24.38 13.56 23.22
CA LEU A 161 -23.44 14.21 24.14
C LEU A 161 -23.83 13.98 25.60
#